data_AF-A0A090X706-F1
#
_entry.id   AF-A0A090X706-F1
#
_cell.length_a   1.000
_cell.length_b   1.000
_cell.length_c   1.000
_cell.angle_alpha   90.00
_cell.angle_beta   90.00
_cell.angle_gamma   90.00
#
_symmetry.space_group_name_H-M   'P 1'
#
loop_
_entity.id
_entity.type
_entity.pdbx_description
1 polymer ?
#
loop_
_entity_poly.entity_id
_entity_poly.type
_entity_poly.pdbx_seq_one_letter_code
_entity_poly.pdbx_strand_id
1 'polypeptide(L)'
;MSLSGDGATVAIGAVLNSGNGNNSGHVRVYKNRSGVWTQVGQNIDGKATKDYFGASVSLSNNGTVLAIGAHQGGRPSGYVSVYKNVSGNWLQIGDAIVGESVGNFSGWNLSLSSDGSIVAIGAYMNNDKGVRYSYVRAYQNRSNTWIQKGADIDGKTTGYDVSGFNSISLSGNDTIILIGAYEKIVVIINKH
;
A
#
# COMPACT_ATOMS: atom_id res chain seq x y z
N MET A 1 8.81 -4.40 -3.47
CA MET A 1 9.99 -3.79 -2.80
C MET A 1 9.87 -2.28 -2.89
N SER A 2 10.34 -1.53 -1.91
CA SER A 2 10.36 -0.06 -1.92
C SER A 2 11.68 0.44 -1.34
N LEU A 3 12.18 1.56 -1.86
CA LEU A 3 13.37 2.27 -1.40
C LEU A 3 12.94 3.67 -0.95
N SER A 4 13.48 4.16 0.17
CA SER A 4 13.30 5.54 0.61
C SER A 4 13.97 6.51 -0.38
N GLY A 5 13.50 7.76 -0.44
CA GLY A 5 14.01 8.73 -1.42
C GLY A 5 15.46 9.16 -1.18
N ASP A 6 15.96 9.00 0.05
CA ASP A 6 17.39 9.15 0.36
C ASP A 6 18.25 7.91 -0.01
N GLY A 7 17.63 6.83 -0.49
CA GLY A 7 18.29 5.57 -0.84
C GLY A 7 18.82 4.77 0.34
N ALA A 8 18.57 5.19 1.58
CA ALA A 8 19.17 4.58 2.76
C ALA A 8 18.37 3.42 3.34
N THR A 9 17.07 3.29 3.02
CA THR A 9 16.17 2.29 3.62
C THR A 9 15.42 1.53 2.54
N VAL A 10 15.41 0.20 2.61
CA VAL A 10 14.69 -0.68 1.67
C VAL A 10 13.73 -1.58 2.42
N ALA A 11 12.48 -1.67 1.95
CA ALA A 11 11.47 -2.61 2.43
C ALA A 11 11.24 -3.71 1.38
N ILE A 12 11.33 -4.97 1.80
CA ILE A 12 11.21 -6.15 0.95
C ILE A 12 10.08 -7.03 1.48
N GLY A 13 9.08 -7.27 0.64
CA GLY A 13 8.01 -8.21 0.93
C GLY A 13 8.38 -9.63 0.50
N ALA A 14 8.04 -10.62 1.32
CA ALA A 14 8.18 -12.04 1.07
C ALA A 14 6.79 -12.69 1.18
N VAL A 15 5.98 -12.49 0.15
CA VAL A 15 4.52 -12.70 0.14
C VAL A 15 4.07 -14.14 0.44
N LEU A 16 4.90 -15.14 0.12
CA LEU A 16 4.61 -16.56 0.34
C LEU A 16 5.26 -17.13 1.61
N ASN A 17 5.90 -16.27 2.42
CA ASN A 17 6.48 -16.75 3.65
C ASN A 17 5.38 -17.29 4.60
N SER A 18 5.72 -18.36 5.30
CA SER A 18 4.76 -19.07 6.15
C SER A 18 5.05 -18.98 7.65
N GLY A 19 5.84 -17.98 8.07
CA GLY A 19 6.27 -17.80 9.46
C GLY A 19 5.12 -17.64 10.46
N ASN A 20 3.97 -17.10 10.01
CA ASN A 20 2.76 -16.95 10.82
C ASN A 20 1.53 -17.64 10.17
N GLY A 21 1.77 -18.80 9.53
CA GLY A 21 0.75 -19.58 8.80
C GLY A 21 0.98 -19.60 7.29
N ASN A 22 0.44 -20.60 6.60
CA ASN A 22 0.67 -20.82 5.16
C ASN A 22 0.34 -19.57 4.33
N ASN A 23 1.33 -19.08 3.55
CA ASN A 23 1.24 -17.88 2.71
C ASN A 23 0.73 -16.64 3.47
N SER A 24 1.07 -16.51 4.75
CA SER A 24 0.78 -15.31 5.55
C SER A 24 1.55 -14.10 5.02
N GLY A 25 2.77 -14.31 4.56
CA GLY A 25 3.67 -13.27 4.07
C GLY A 25 4.32 -12.47 5.19
N HIS A 26 5.40 -11.77 4.88
CA HIS A 26 6.02 -10.80 5.79
C HIS A 26 6.76 -9.72 5.01
N VAL A 27 7.17 -8.67 5.73
CA VAL A 27 8.08 -7.64 5.23
C VAL A 27 9.29 -7.52 6.13
N ARG A 28 10.46 -7.36 5.51
CA ARG A 28 11.71 -6.97 6.19
C ARG A 28 12.13 -5.60 5.72
N VAL A 29 12.68 -4.83 6.64
CA VAL A 29 13.22 -3.51 6.35
C VAL A 29 14.71 -3.50 6.65
N TYR A 30 15.52 -3.03 5.70
CA TYR A 30 16.96 -2.91 5.86
C TYR A 30 17.36 -1.45 5.72
N LYS A 31 18.38 -1.04 6.48
CA LYS A 31 19.00 0.27 6.38
C LYS A 31 20.47 0.14 6.03
N ASN A 32 20.89 0.89 5.03
CA ASN A 32 22.28 1.02 4.64
C ASN A 32 22.99 1.95 5.63
N ARG A 33 24.07 1.45 6.22
CA ARG A 33 25.01 2.24 7.02
C ARG A 33 26.38 2.05 6.41
N SER A 34 26.84 3.05 5.66
CA SER A 34 28.17 3.06 5.03
C SER A 34 28.45 1.84 4.13
N GLY A 35 27.48 1.45 3.30
CA GLY A 35 27.59 0.33 2.37
C GLY A 35 27.08 -1.01 2.94
N VAL A 36 26.80 -1.09 4.24
CA VAL A 36 26.31 -2.32 4.88
C VAL A 36 24.81 -2.23 5.13
N TRP A 37 24.06 -3.15 4.51
CA TRP A 37 22.63 -3.30 4.76
C TRP A 37 22.37 -4.13 6.00
N THR A 38 21.70 -3.55 6.99
CA THR A 38 21.34 -4.21 8.25
C THR A 38 19.84 -4.16 8.45
N GLN A 39 19.24 -5.25 8.92
CA GLN A 39 17.81 -5.27 9.20
C GLN A 39 17.48 -4.31 10.34
N VAL A 40 16.40 -3.55 10.19
CA VAL A 40 15.88 -2.62 11.21
C VAL A 40 14.59 -3.18 11.78
N GLY A 41 14.65 -3.57 13.05
CA GLY A 41 13.52 -4.15 13.76
C GLY A 41 13.29 -5.63 13.41
N GLN A 42 12.25 -6.20 14.00
CA GLN A 42 11.80 -7.55 13.70
C GLN A 42 11.12 -7.63 12.32
N ASN A 43 10.87 -8.85 11.85
CA ASN A 43 10.00 -9.04 10.69
C ASN A 43 8.61 -8.47 11.00
N ILE A 44 7.95 -7.93 9.98
CA ILE A 44 6.55 -7.51 10.06
C ILE A 44 5.74 -8.59 9.38
N ASP A 45 5.11 -9.47 10.16
CA ASP A 45 4.42 -10.65 9.65
C ASP A 45 2.93 -10.38 9.37
N GLY A 46 2.40 -11.04 8.34
CA GLY A 46 0.96 -11.12 8.10
C GLY A 46 0.23 -11.80 9.25
N LYS A 47 -1.06 -11.50 9.43
CA LYS A 47 -1.80 -11.91 10.63
C LYS A 47 -2.53 -13.26 10.46
N ALA A 48 -2.78 -13.68 9.22
CA ALA A 48 -3.52 -14.91 8.94
C ALA A 48 -2.97 -15.69 7.73
N THR A 49 -3.43 -16.94 7.60
CA THR A 49 -3.12 -17.77 6.44
C THR A 49 -3.68 -17.14 5.16
N LYS A 50 -2.90 -17.20 4.08
CA LYS A 50 -3.26 -16.62 2.78
C LYS A 50 -3.56 -15.11 2.84
N ASP A 51 -2.92 -14.37 3.74
CA ASP A 51 -2.98 -12.91 3.73
C ASP A 51 -2.21 -12.32 2.55
N TYR A 52 -1.14 -13.00 2.10
CA TYR A 52 -0.20 -12.46 1.12
C TYR A 52 0.31 -11.07 1.54
N PHE A 53 0.63 -10.92 2.83
CA PHE A 53 1.14 -9.68 3.40
C PHE A 53 2.51 -9.34 2.84
N GLY A 54 2.72 -8.08 2.48
CA GLY A 54 3.92 -7.65 1.77
C GLY A 54 3.85 -7.79 0.24
N ALA A 55 2.66 -8.08 -0.32
CA ALA A 55 2.45 -8.09 -1.77
C ALA A 55 2.73 -6.71 -2.40
N SER A 56 2.42 -5.65 -1.67
CA SER A 56 2.75 -4.27 -2.03
C SER A 56 3.36 -3.56 -0.81
N VAL A 57 4.36 -2.72 -1.05
CA VAL A 57 5.07 -1.97 0.00
C VAL A 57 5.46 -0.59 -0.50
N SER A 58 5.39 0.43 0.35
CA SER A 58 5.82 1.80 0.03
C SER A 58 6.36 2.49 1.28
N LEU A 59 7.60 2.96 1.19
CA LEU A 59 8.26 3.77 2.20
C LEU A 59 8.04 5.26 1.95
N SER A 60 7.98 6.04 3.03
CA SER A 60 8.09 7.49 2.99
C SER A 60 9.48 7.92 2.52
N ASN A 61 9.63 9.19 2.14
CA ASN A 61 10.88 9.71 1.57
C ASN A 61 12.07 9.54 2.53
N ASN A 62 11.85 9.71 3.83
CA ASN A 62 12.85 9.52 4.89
C ASN A 62 12.93 8.07 5.42
N GLY A 63 12.16 7.13 4.87
CA GLY A 63 12.14 5.73 5.26
C GLY A 63 11.61 5.45 6.67
N THR A 64 10.88 6.39 7.29
CA THR A 64 10.37 6.24 8.67
C THR A 64 8.94 5.75 8.75
N VAL A 65 8.17 5.82 7.66
CA VAL A 65 6.80 5.29 7.57
C VAL A 65 6.74 4.29 6.42
N LEU A 66 6.03 3.19 6.61
CA LEU A 66 5.92 2.07 5.69
C LEU A 66 4.46 1.62 5.59
N ALA A 67 3.89 1.66 4.39
CA ALA A 67 2.61 1.02 4.09
C ALA A 67 2.83 -0.37 3.49
N ILE A 68 2.00 -1.33 3.90
CA ILE A 68 2.11 -2.75 3.51
C ILE A 68 0.72 -3.29 3.16
N GLY A 69 0.59 -3.85 1.96
CA GLY A 69 -0.65 -4.45 1.48
C GLY A 69 -0.70 -5.97 1.63
N ALA A 70 -1.90 -6.46 1.90
CA ALA A 70 -2.28 -7.87 1.98
C ALA A 70 -3.57 -8.08 1.18
N HIS A 71 -3.44 -8.18 -0.14
CA HIS A 71 -4.58 -8.10 -1.05
C HIS A 71 -5.55 -9.28 -0.94
N GLN A 72 -5.14 -10.43 -0.38
CA GLN A 72 -6.04 -11.58 -0.18
C GLN A 72 -6.48 -11.77 1.28
N GLY A 73 -5.99 -10.93 2.19
CA GLY A 73 -6.40 -10.97 3.58
C GLY A 73 -7.85 -10.55 3.80
N GLY A 74 -8.42 -10.95 4.95
CA GLY A 74 -9.72 -10.44 5.41
C GLY A 74 -10.96 -10.95 4.67
N ARG A 75 -10.97 -12.20 4.17
CA ARG A 75 -12.03 -12.77 3.30
C ARG A 75 -12.23 -11.91 2.03
N PRO A 76 -11.48 -12.22 0.98
CA PRO A 76 -10.49 -11.36 0.31
C PRO A 76 -11.01 -9.95 -0.04
N SER A 77 -11.35 -9.14 0.97
CA SER A 77 -11.54 -7.70 0.76
C SER A 77 -10.20 -6.99 0.59
N GLY A 78 -9.12 -7.60 1.10
CA GLY A 78 -7.78 -7.05 1.15
C GLY A 78 -7.64 -5.98 2.23
N TYR A 79 -6.42 -5.75 2.70
CA TYR A 79 -6.15 -4.69 3.66
C TYR A 79 -4.77 -4.05 3.47
N VAL A 80 -4.61 -2.85 4.01
CA VAL A 80 -3.33 -2.15 4.13
C VAL A 80 -3.06 -1.80 5.59
N SER A 81 -1.89 -2.15 6.08
CA SER A 81 -1.39 -1.73 7.39
C SER A 81 -0.25 -0.73 7.21
N VAL A 82 -0.25 0.34 8.00
CA VAL A 82 0.81 1.34 7.97
C VAL A 82 1.59 1.30 9.29
N TYR A 83 2.91 1.35 9.19
CA TYR A 83 3.83 1.27 10.31
C TYR A 83 4.75 2.47 10.35
N LYS A 84 5.13 2.89 11.55
CA LYS A 84 6.13 3.92 11.81
C LYS A 84 7.32 3.31 12.54
N ASN A 85 8.52 3.64 12.09
CA ASN A 85 9.74 3.29 12.80
C ASN A 85 9.92 4.22 14.01
N VAL A 86 9.92 3.65 15.20
CA VAL A 86 10.21 4.34 16.46
C VAL A 86 11.41 3.66 17.09
N SER A 87 12.56 4.33 17.04
CA SER A 87 13.82 3.85 17.61
C SER A 87 14.21 2.43 17.15
N GLY A 88 14.02 2.13 15.86
CA GLY A 88 14.34 0.83 15.29
C GLY A 88 13.22 -0.21 15.36
N ASN A 89 12.09 0.10 15.99
CA ASN A 89 10.92 -0.79 16.05
C ASN A 89 9.82 -0.30 15.11
N TRP A 90 9.25 -1.22 14.33
CA TRP A 90 8.12 -0.90 13.45
C TRP A 90 6.81 -1.09 14.20
N LEU A 91 6.14 0.04 14.51
CA LEU A 91 4.87 0.06 15.24
C LEU A 91 3.74 0.42 14.29
N GLN A 92 2.65 -0.35 14.29
CA GLN A 92 1.49 -0.04 13.48
C GLN A 92 0.88 1.30 13.93
N ILE A 93 0.55 2.18 12.97
CA ILE A 93 -0.10 3.47 13.22
C ILE A 93 -1.55 3.43 12.74
N GLY A 94 -2.47 3.41 13.69
CA GLY A 94 -3.90 3.23 13.45
C GLY A 94 -4.27 1.81 13.07
N ASP A 95 -5.58 1.59 12.93
CA ASP A 95 -6.13 0.32 12.48
C ASP A 95 -5.78 0.04 11.02
N ALA A 96 -5.86 -1.24 10.63
CA ALA A 96 -5.69 -1.62 9.23
C ALA A 96 -6.83 -1.01 8.39
N ILE A 97 -6.47 -0.51 7.21
CA ILE A 97 -7.44 -0.02 6.22
C ILE A 97 -7.96 -1.24 5.47
N VAL A 98 -9.18 -1.68 5.79
CA VAL A 98 -9.80 -2.89 5.23
C VAL A 98 -10.68 -2.53 4.02
N GLY A 99 -10.61 -3.33 2.95
CA GLY A 99 -11.50 -3.19 1.80
C GLY A 99 -12.96 -3.39 2.18
N GLU A 100 -13.86 -2.70 1.48
CA GLU A 100 -15.29 -2.63 1.86
C GLU A 100 -16.07 -3.94 1.69
N SER A 101 -15.75 -4.69 0.64
CA SER A 101 -16.43 -5.95 0.33
C SER A 101 -15.44 -7.04 -0.04
N VAL A 102 -15.87 -8.29 0.16
CA VAL A 102 -15.17 -9.48 -0.33
C VAL A 102 -14.91 -9.35 -1.84
N GLY A 103 -13.69 -9.64 -2.30
CA GLY A 103 -13.34 -9.63 -3.71
C GLY A 103 -12.91 -8.27 -4.27
N ASN A 104 -12.74 -7.25 -3.42
CA ASN A 104 -12.13 -5.97 -3.80
C ASN A 104 -10.59 -6.01 -3.83
N PHE A 105 -9.98 -6.98 -3.15
CA PHE A 105 -8.53 -7.14 -3.10
C PHE A 105 -7.75 -5.82 -2.84
N SER A 106 -8.24 -5.00 -1.90
CA SER A 106 -7.60 -3.74 -1.51
C SER A 106 -6.16 -3.95 -1.05
N GLY A 107 -5.26 -3.04 -1.42
CA GLY A 107 -3.83 -3.19 -1.16
C GLY A 107 -3.11 -4.00 -2.24
N TRP A 108 -3.72 -4.20 -3.40
CA TRP A 108 -3.06 -4.77 -4.58
C TRP A 108 -1.86 -3.91 -5.00
N ASN A 109 -2.08 -2.60 -5.09
CA ASN A 109 -1.03 -1.59 -5.19
C ASN A 109 -1.24 -0.53 -4.12
N LEU A 110 -0.16 0.14 -3.74
CA LEU A 110 -0.22 1.26 -2.82
C LEU A 110 0.89 2.27 -3.10
N SER A 111 0.66 3.51 -2.72
CA SER A 111 1.66 4.57 -2.71
C SER A 111 1.50 5.39 -1.44
N LEU A 112 2.60 5.61 -0.73
CA LEU A 112 2.65 6.44 0.47
C LEU A 112 3.24 7.80 0.10
N SER A 113 2.70 8.88 0.68
CA SER A 113 3.25 10.23 0.51
C SER A 113 4.65 10.36 1.09
N SER A 114 5.38 11.37 0.64
CA SER A 114 6.76 11.63 1.09
C SER A 114 6.87 11.77 2.61
N ASP A 115 5.87 12.37 3.25
CA ASP A 115 5.80 12.58 4.70
C ASP A 115 5.15 11.40 5.46
N GLY A 116 4.57 10.43 4.75
CA GLY A 116 3.85 9.30 5.31
C GLY A 116 2.45 9.60 5.85
N SER A 117 1.89 10.78 5.58
CA SER A 117 0.56 11.18 6.09
C SER A 117 -0.61 10.77 5.20
N ILE A 118 -0.36 10.43 3.93
CA ILE A 118 -1.38 10.00 2.97
C ILE A 118 -0.96 8.68 2.33
N VAL A 119 -1.90 7.73 2.22
CA VAL A 119 -1.72 6.51 1.45
C VAL A 119 -2.80 6.41 0.38
N ALA A 120 -2.38 6.21 -0.87
CA ALA A 120 -3.26 5.84 -1.97
C ALA A 120 -3.27 4.31 -2.11
N ILE A 121 -4.45 3.71 -2.14
CA ILE A 121 -4.65 2.26 -2.14
C ILE A 121 -5.44 1.87 -3.37
N GLY A 122 -4.86 1.02 -4.19
CA GLY A 122 -5.52 0.39 -5.32
C GLY A 122 -6.25 -0.88 -4.89
N ALA A 123 -7.44 -1.06 -5.45
CA ALA A 123 -8.24 -2.26 -5.32
C ALA A 123 -8.52 -2.87 -6.69
N TYR A 124 -8.51 -4.20 -6.75
CA TYR A 124 -8.85 -4.97 -7.94
C TYR A 124 -10.20 -5.64 -7.70
N MET A 125 -11.28 -5.23 -8.38
CA MET A 125 -12.56 -5.93 -8.25
C MET A 125 -12.64 -7.15 -9.17
N ASN A 126 -13.18 -8.25 -8.62
CA ASN A 126 -13.78 -9.34 -9.38
C ASN A 126 -15.33 -9.31 -9.22
N ASN A 127 -16.01 -8.72 -10.20
CA ASN A 127 -17.34 -9.07 -10.75
C ASN A 127 -18.69 -8.75 -10.05
N ASP A 128 -18.81 -8.01 -8.94
CA ASP A 128 -20.15 -7.85 -8.32
C ASP A 128 -21.14 -6.85 -8.98
N LYS A 129 -20.76 -6.14 -10.06
CA LYS A 129 -21.67 -5.20 -10.76
C LYS A 129 -21.68 -5.29 -12.29
N GLY A 130 -21.20 -6.39 -12.86
CA GLY A 130 -21.26 -6.62 -14.32
C GLY A 130 -20.38 -5.70 -15.17
N VAL A 131 -19.61 -4.78 -14.57
CA VAL A 131 -18.60 -3.97 -15.26
C VAL A 131 -17.34 -3.89 -14.39
N ARG A 132 -16.18 -4.10 -15.02
CA ARG A 132 -14.87 -4.12 -14.36
C ARG A 132 -14.34 -2.70 -14.20
N TYR A 133 -14.28 -2.21 -12.96
CA TYR A 133 -13.57 -0.99 -12.63
C TYR A 133 -12.62 -1.25 -11.47
N SER A 134 -11.33 -0.95 -11.66
CA SER A 134 -10.41 -0.71 -10.56
C SER A 134 -10.62 0.69 -10.02
N TYR A 135 -10.40 0.85 -8.72
CA TYR A 135 -10.50 2.15 -8.05
C TYR A 135 -9.29 2.38 -7.17
N VAL A 136 -9.01 3.66 -6.91
CA VAL A 136 -8.00 4.12 -5.96
C VAL A 136 -8.68 4.96 -4.88
N ARG A 137 -8.38 4.64 -3.62
CA ARG A 137 -8.79 5.44 -2.47
C ARG A 137 -7.59 6.06 -1.80
N ALA A 138 -7.66 7.35 -1.54
CA ALA A 138 -6.69 8.05 -0.72
C ALA A 138 -7.18 8.08 0.74
N TYR A 139 -6.30 7.77 1.68
CA TYR A 139 -6.55 7.89 3.11
C TYR A 139 -5.52 8.83 3.71
N GLN A 140 -5.96 9.73 4.59
CA GLN A 140 -5.10 10.62 5.36
C GLN A 140 -5.10 10.19 6.83
N ASN A 141 -3.91 10.10 7.42
CA ASN A 141 -3.77 9.86 8.84
C ASN A 141 -4.09 11.15 9.62
N ARG A 142 -5.08 11.08 10.50
CA ARG A 142 -5.39 12.12 11.48
C ARG A 142 -5.36 11.50 12.87
N SER A 143 -4.34 11.84 13.66
CA SER A 143 -4.19 11.38 15.05
C SER A 143 -4.21 9.85 15.21
N ASN A 144 -3.47 9.13 14.36
CA ASN A 144 -3.44 7.65 14.29
C ASN A 144 -4.75 7.01 13.84
N THR A 145 -5.57 7.73 13.07
CA THR A 145 -6.75 7.18 12.41
C THR A 145 -6.68 7.49 10.92
N TRP A 146 -6.81 6.47 10.08
CA TRP A 146 -6.84 6.64 8.62
C TRP A 146 -8.25 6.97 8.16
N ILE A 147 -8.42 8.14 7.57
CA ILE A 147 -9.72 8.64 7.11
C ILE A 147 -9.63 8.83 5.61
N GLN A 148 -10.61 8.30 4.87
CA GLN A 148 -10.68 8.49 3.43
C GLN A 148 -10.74 9.98 3.08
N LYS A 149 -9.93 10.39 2.10
CA LYS A 149 -9.80 11.75 1.61
C LYS A 149 -10.46 11.87 0.24
N GLY A 150 -11.66 12.43 0.23
CA GLY A 150 -12.43 12.64 -1.00
C GLY A 150 -13.16 11.39 -1.49
N ALA A 151 -13.77 11.51 -2.67
CA ALA A 151 -14.43 10.40 -3.34
C ALA A 151 -13.42 9.40 -3.92
N ASP A 152 -13.92 8.20 -4.24
CA ASP A 152 -13.14 7.19 -4.95
C ASP A 152 -12.66 7.73 -6.30
N ILE A 153 -11.45 7.31 -6.68
CA ILE A 153 -10.89 7.60 -7.98
C ILE A 153 -11.09 6.36 -8.85
N ASP A 154 -12.06 6.43 -9.75
CA ASP A 154 -12.38 5.32 -10.65
C ASP A 154 -11.59 5.41 -11.97
N GLY A 155 -11.21 4.24 -12.51
CA GLY A 155 -10.83 4.10 -13.92
C GLY A 155 -11.98 4.54 -14.86
N LYS A 156 -11.64 5.00 -16.07
CA LYS A 156 -12.62 5.56 -17.00
C LYS A 156 -13.62 4.49 -17.48
N THR A 157 -14.86 4.93 -17.67
CA THR A 157 -16.11 4.16 -17.64
C THR A 157 -16.48 3.32 -18.88
N THR A 158 -15.56 2.99 -19.80
CA THR A 158 -15.90 2.18 -20.99
C THR A 158 -14.85 1.11 -21.30
N GLY A 159 -15.25 -0.16 -21.26
CA GLY A 159 -14.36 -1.30 -21.53
C GLY A 159 -13.56 -1.73 -20.32
N TYR A 160 -12.78 -2.80 -20.48
CA TYR A 160 -11.89 -3.39 -19.46
C TYR A 160 -10.87 -2.35 -18.95
N ASP A 161 -11.22 -1.55 -17.95
CA ASP A 161 -10.28 -0.58 -17.37
C ASP A 161 -9.62 -1.16 -16.11
N VAL A 162 -8.29 -1.28 -16.19
CA VAL A 162 -7.39 -1.70 -15.11
C VAL A 162 -6.58 -0.51 -14.57
N SER A 163 -7.08 0.71 -14.71
CA SER A 163 -6.47 1.93 -14.15
C SER A 163 -6.18 1.76 -12.65
N GLY A 164 -4.90 1.72 -12.27
CA GLY A 164 -4.47 1.54 -10.87
C GLY A 164 -4.08 0.12 -10.50
N PHE A 165 -4.20 -0.80 -11.46
CA PHE A 165 -3.72 -2.19 -11.39
C PHE A 165 -2.19 -2.31 -11.57
N ASN A 166 -1.58 -1.44 -12.38
CA ASN A 166 -0.16 -1.57 -12.73
C ASN A 166 0.76 -0.71 -11.87
N SER A 167 0.37 0.54 -11.59
CA SER A 167 1.15 1.44 -10.75
C SER A 167 0.29 2.57 -10.18
N ILE A 168 0.59 2.95 -8.94
CA ILE A 168 0.08 4.15 -8.29
C ILE A 168 1.30 4.91 -7.77
N SER A 169 1.37 6.20 -7.99
CA SER A 169 2.41 7.06 -7.43
C SER A 169 1.83 8.39 -6.95
N LEU A 170 2.19 8.80 -5.74
CA LEU A 170 1.94 10.14 -5.21
C LEU A 170 3.12 11.06 -5.53
N SER A 171 2.85 12.29 -5.98
CA SER A 171 3.89 13.32 -6.08
C SER A 171 4.39 13.75 -4.70
N GLY A 172 5.64 14.18 -4.60
CA GLY A 172 6.27 14.56 -3.34
C GLY A 172 5.72 15.81 -2.64
N ASN A 173 4.69 16.44 -3.21
CA ASN A 173 3.91 17.55 -2.63
C ASN A 173 2.46 17.15 -2.31
N ASP A 174 2.16 15.85 -2.24
CA ASP A 174 0.89 15.29 -1.77
C ASP A 174 -0.35 15.66 -2.64
N THR A 175 -0.11 16.17 -3.85
CA THR A 175 -1.15 16.80 -4.67
C THR A 175 -1.57 15.94 -5.87
N ILE A 176 -0.66 15.11 -6.40
CA ILE A 176 -0.89 14.36 -7.65
C ILE A 176 -0.88 12.86 -7.38
N ILE A 177 -1.98 12.18 -7.69
CA ILE A 177 -2.01 10.73 -7.82
C ILE A 177 -1.86 10.41 -9.31
N LEU A 178 -0.78 9.71 -9.68
CA LEU A 178 -0.62 9.06 -10.97
C LEU A 178 -1.15 7.65 -10.87
N ILE A 179 -2.13 7.34 -11.72
CA ILE A 179 -2.71 6.00 -11.84
C ILE A 179 -2.32 5.48 -13.22
N GLY A 180 -1.49 4.44 -13.23
CA GLY A 180 -1.10 3.74 -14.45
C GLY A 180 -2.20 2.79 -14.90
N ALA A 181 -2.76 3.01 -16.09
CA ALA A 181 -3.58 2.05 -16.82
C ALA A 181 -2.78 1.42 -17.96
N TYR A 182 -3.22 0.25 -18.44
CA TYR A 182 -2.63 -0.43 -19.61
C TYR A 182 -2.59 0.46 -20.87
N GLU A 183 -3.41 1.52 -20.92
CA GLU A 183 -3.53 2.40 -22.09
C GLU A 183 -3.37 3.91 -21.82
N LYS A 184 -3.42 4.39 -20.56
CA LYS A 184 -3.36 5.84 -20.22
C LYS A 184 -2.79 6.10 -18.83
N ILE A 185 -2.20 7.28 -18.65
CA ILE A 185 -1.83 7.86 -17.35
C ILE A 185 -2.96 8.82 -16.95
N VAL A 186 -3.58 8.60 -15.80
CA VAL A 186 -4.52 9.56 -15.21
C VAL A 186 -3.79 10.36 -14.15
N VAL A 187 -3.75 11.69 -14.32
CA VAL A 187 -3.19 12.66 -13.39
C VAL A 187 -4.35 13.32 -12.65
N ILE A 188 -4.51 13.09 -11.35
CA ILE A 188 -5.52 13.80 -10.55
C ILE A 188 -4.81 14.75 -9.61
N ILE A 189 -5.08 16.04 -9.83
CA ILE A 189 -4.59 17.15 -9.01
C ILE A 189 -5.68 17.46 -7.99
N ASN A 190 -5.46 17.13 -6.72
CA ASN A 190 -6.32 17.60 -5.65
C ASN A 190 -6.09 19.10 -5.45
N LYS A 191 -7.02 19.95 -5.90
CA LYS A 191 -7.03 21.36 -5.50
C LYS A 191 -7.60 21.47 -4.08
N HIS A 192 -6.88 22.16 -3.21
CA HIS A 192 -7.32 22.50 -1.85
C HIS A 192 -8.59 23.34 -1.84
#